data_AF-A0A9D2QF44-F1
#
_entry.id   AF-A0A9D2QF44-F1
#
_cell.length_a   1.000
_cell.length_b   1.000
_cell.length_c   1.000
_cell.angle_alpha   90.00
_cell.angle_beta   90.00
_cell.angle_gamma   90.00
#
_symmetry.space_group_name_H-M   'P 1'
#
loop_
_entity.id
_entity.type
_entity.pdbx_description
1 polymer ?
#
loop_
_entity_poly.entity_id
_entity_poly.type
_entity_poly.pdbx_seq_one_letter_code
_entity_poly.pdbx_strand_id
1 'polypeptide(L)'
;MKKLSLHSTILIGITLFSMFFGSGNLIFPPFLGYQSGGSALFAFLGFALSAVALPVLGVAAVAKCGGLDRLCERVHPRFALLFSIIIYLCIGPMLAIPRTASTSYSMFSFLTDHLENQTIFSVPMTLLARILFSLVFFAAAGTIAKRPERLKDILGKRMTPLLLILIFTLFTASLFHLPLTSSVTTAAYEKSPFLKGFTEGYQTMDTMAAMVFGIVIAVNIRALGVQDNNAIAVETI
;
A
#
# COMPACT_ATOMS: atom_id res chain seq x y z
N MET A 1 4.89 -17.67 28.21
CA MET A 1 4.77 -17.04 26.86
C MET A 1 6.06 -16.28 26.62
N LYS A 2 6.87 -16.63 25.61
CA LYS A 2 8.05 -15.82 25.26
C LYS A 2 7.55 -14.55 24.60
N LYS A 3 7.63 -13.42 25.32
CA LYS A 3 7.40 -12.09 24.74
C LYS A 3 8.57 -11.75 23.83
N LEU A 4 8.31 -11.11 22.70
CA LEU A 4 9.36 -10.63 21.83
C LEU A 4 10.20 -9.57 22.56
N SER A 5 11.51 -9.56 22.30
CA SER A 5 12.37 -8.46 22.73
C SER A 5 11.92 -7.18 22.04
N LEU A 6 11.97 -6.05 22.75
CA LEU A 6 11.58 -4.74 22.24
C LEU A 6 12.33 -4.39 20.93
N HIS A 7 13.57 -4.85 20.79
CA HIS A 7 14.35 -4.71 19.56
C HIS A 7 13.76 -5.52 18.39
N SER A 8 13.29 -6.75 18.64
CA SER A 8 12.64 -7.60 17.63
C SER A 8 11.28 -7.04 17.24
N THR A 9 10.49 -6.50 18.18
CA THR A 9 9.21 -5.85 17.92
C THR A 9 9.38 -4.61 17.06
N ILE A 10 10.37 -3.76 17.35
CA ILE A 10 10.70 -2.60 16.50
C ILE A 10 11.12 -3.05 15.09
N LEU A 11 11.96 -4.08 14.98
CA LEU A 11 12.41 -4.59 13.67
C LEU A 11 11.24 -5.14 12.83
N ILE A 12 10.32 -5.88 13.46
CA ILE A 12 9.09 -6.36 12.82
C ILE A 12 8.22 -5.17 12.42
N GLY A 13 7.99 -4.20 13.31
CA GLY A 13 7.21 -3.00 13.03
C GLY A 13 7.77 -2.18 11.86
N ILE A 14 9.09 -2.01 11.79
CA ILE A 14 9.77 -1.35 10.65
C ILE A 14 9.58 -2.15 9.35
N THR A 15 9.66 -3.48 9.42
CA THR A 15 9.45 -4.35 8.25
C THR A 15 8.01 -4.28 7.77
N LEU A 16 7.03 -4.34 8.69
CA LEU A 16 5.61 -4.18 8.41
C LEU A 16 5.32 -2.83 7.79
N PHE A 17 5.87 -1.76 8.39
CA PHE A 17 5.79 -0.42 7.84
C PHE A 17 6.33 -0.40 6.42
N SER A 18 7.53 -0.90 6.14
CA SER A 18 8.07 -0.93 4.78
C SER A 18 7.24 -1.76 3.79
N MET A 19 6.53 -2.80 4.24
CA MET A 19 5.73 -3.66 3.36
C MET A 19 4.37 -3.03 3.01
N PHE A 20 3.73 -2.37 3.97
CA PHE A 20 2.42 -1.73 3.79
C PHE A 20 2.51 -0.26 3.39
N PHE A 21 3.60 0.42 3.70
CA PHE A 21 3.80 1.81 3.35
C PHE A 21 4.25 1.92 1.88
N GLY A 22 3.29 1.80 0.96
CA GLY A 22 3.48 1.89 -0.50
C GLY A 22 3.09 3.24 -1.10
N SER A 23 3.06 3.32 -2.44
CA SER A 23 2.69 4.54 -3.18
C SER A 23 1.28 5.04 -2.86
N GLY A 24 0.34 4.13 -2.55
CA GLY A 24 -1.00 4.50 -2.11
C GLY A 24 -0.99 5.32 -0.83
N ASN A 25 -0.21 4.90 0.18
CA ASN A 25 -0.09 5.60 1.46
C ASN A 25 0.67 6.93 1.38
N LEU A 26 1.37 7.18 0.27
CA LEU A 26 2.01 8.46 -0.01
C LEU A 26 1.09 9.44 -0.77
N ILE A 27 0.15 8.93 -1.58
CA ILE A 27 -0.69 9.74 -2.47
C ILE A 27 -2.05 10.03 -1.83
N PHE A 28 -2.72 9.02 -1.27
CA PHE A 28 -4.09 9.15 -0.80
C PHE A 28 -4.24 10.06 0.41
N PRO A 29 -3.40 10.00 1.48
CA PRO A 29 -3.59 10.84 2.65
C PRO A 29 -3.43 12.34 2.38
N PRO A 30 -2.40 12.82 1.65
CA PRO A 30 -2.30 14.23 1.29
C PRO A 30 -3.47 14.70 0.42
N PHE A 31 -3.90 13.86 -0.53
CA PHE A 31 -5.03 14.18 -1.40
C PHE A 31 -6.36 14.25 -0.64
N LEU A 32 -6.57 13.31 0.29
CA LEU A 32 -7.70 13.32 1.21
C LEU A 32 -7.67 14.57 2.08
N GLY A 33 -6.52 14.91 2.68
CA GLY A 33 -6.37 16.13 3.49
C GLY A 33 -6.68 17.39 2.69
N TYR A 34 -6.20 17.47 1.45
CA TYR A 34 -6.45 18.60 0.55
C TYR A 34 -7.93 18.74 0.15
N GLN A 35 -8.62 17.63 -0.14
CA GLN A 35 -10.01 17.66 -0.62
C GLN A 35 -11.06 17.72 0.50
N SER A 36 -10.72 17.22 1.68
CA SER A 36 -11.64 17.13 2.81
C SER A 36 -11.78 18.43 3.60
N GLY A 37 -10.91 19.42 3.37
CA GLY A 37 -10.99 20.75 3.96
C GLY A 37 -11.29 20.70 5.47
N GLY A 38 -12.37 21.35 5.91
CA GLY A 38 -12.80 21.37 7.31
C GLY A 38 -13.28 20.01 7.88
N SER A 39 -13.56 19.03 7.03
CA SER A 39 -14.01 17.67 7.42
C SER A 39 -12.88 16.63 7.44
N ALA A 40 -11.61 17.07 7.43
CA ALA A 40 -10.45 16.20 7.36
C ALA A 40 -10.39 15.14 8.46
N LEU A 41 -10.81 15.45 9.69
CA LEU A 41 -10.82 14.48 10.79
C LEU A 41 -11.74 13.29 10.50
N PHE A 42 -12.96 13.53 10.02
CA PHE A 42 -13.91 12.45 9.72
C PHE A 42 -13.46 11.62 8.51
N ALA A 43 -12.89 12.26 7.49
CA ALA A 43 -12.31 11.57 6.35
C ALA A 43 -11.09 10.72 6.77
N PHE A 44 -10.24 11.25 7.65
CA PHE A 44 -9.09 10.53 8.18
C PHE A 44 -9.51 9.32 9.02
N LEU A 45 -10.55 9.42 9.84
CA LEU A 45 -11.07 8.26 10.60
C LEU A 45 -11.56 7.14 9.67
N GLY A 46 -12.29 7.49 8.61
CA GLY A 46 -12.70 6.51 7.59
C GLY A 46 -11.50 5.87 6.90
N PHE A 47 -10.50 6.69 6.51
CA PHE A 47 -9.27 6.23 5.91
C PHE A 47 -8.50 5.29 6.84
N ALA A 48 -8.28 5.68 8.09
CA ALA A 48 -7.56 4.89 9.08
C ALA A 48 -8.24 3.55 9.36
N LEU A 49 -9.57 3.51 9.38
CA LEU A 49 -10.32 2.27 9.55
C LEU A 49 -10.01 1.28 8.41
N SER A 50 -10.03 1.73 7.16
CA SER A 50 -9.81 0.83 6.03
C SER A 50 -8.33 0.58 5.68
N ALA A 51 -7.45 1.56 5.88
CA ALA A 51 -6.03 1.50 5.49
C ALA A 51 -5.13 1.01 6.62
N VAL A 52 -5.58 1.03 7.88
CA VAL A 52 -4.77 0.58 9.03
C VAL A 52 -5.46 -0.54 9.79
N ALA A 53 -6.69 -0.34 10.26
CA ALA A 53 -7.35 -1.33 11.11
C ALA A 53 -7.65 -2.64 10.34
N LEU A 54 -8.21 -2.57 9.13
CA LEU A 54 -8.50 -3.77 8.33
C LEU A 54 -7.24 -4.56 7.93
N PRO A 55 -6.14 -3.94 7.45
CA PRO A 55 -4.91 -4.68 7.17
C PRO A 55 -4.34 -5.35 8.41
N VAL A 56 -4.28 -4.65 9.55
CA VAL A 56 -3.77 -5.24 10.82
C VAL A 56 -4.61 -6.45 11.23
N LEU A 57 -5.94 -6.33 11.17
CA LEU A 57 -6.85 -7.45 11.43
C LEU A 57 -6.66 -8.61 10.42
N GLY A 58 -6.44 -8.29 9.15
CA GLY A 58 -6.16 -9.26 8.10
C GLY A 58 -4.88 -10.05 8.35
N VAL A 59 -3.78 -9.37 8.68
CA VAL A 59 -2.52 -10.02 9.06
C VAL A 59 -2.72 -10.90 10.29
N ALA A 60 -3.35 -10.39 11.35
CA ALA A 60 -3.58 -11.15 12.58
C ALA A 60 -4.43 -12.40 12.33
N ALA A 61 -5.48 -12.31 11.51
CA ALA A 61 -6.35 -13.43 11.16
C ALA A 61 -5.60 -14.51 10.36
N VAL A 62 -4.82 -14.11 9.35
CA VAL A 62 -4.01 -15.04 8.54
C VAL A 62 -2.90 -15.66 9.36
N ALA A 63 -2.24 -14.88 10.22
CA ALA A 63 -1.17 -15.36 11.08
C ALA A 63 -1.67 -16.39 12.10
N LYS A 64 -2.88 -16.17 12.65
CA LYS A 64 -3.54 -17.13 13.55
C LYS A 64 -3.92 -18.44 12.85
N CYS A 65 -4.36 -18.37 11.59
CA CYS A 65 -4.78 -19.55 10.83
C CYS A 65 -3.60 -20.25 10.12
N GLY A 66 -2.43 -19.61 10.05
CA GLY A 66 -1.24 -20.15 9.41
C GLY A 66 -1.28 -20.10 7.89
N GLY A 67 -2.04 -19.17 7.30
CA GLY A 67 -2.14 -18.97 5.85
C GLY A 67 -3.54 -18.60 5.37
N LEU A 68 -3.60 -17.97 4.19
CA LEU A 68 -4.84 -17.56 3.53
C LEU A 68 -5.74 -18.75 3.20
N ASP A 69 -5.15 -19.83 2.69
CA ASP A 69 -5.87 -21.03 2.27
C ASP A 69 -6.62 -21.66 3.46
N ARG A 70 -5.94 -21.83 4.60
CA ARG A 70 -6.52 -22.36 5.84
C ARG A 70 -7.57 -21.44 6.46
N LEU A 71 -7.41 -20.12 6.30
CA LEU A 71 -8.43 -19.16 6.73
C LEU A 71 -9.71 -19.34 5.91
N CYS A 72 -9.59 -19.51 4.60
CA CYS A 72 -10.73 -19.63 3.69
C CYS A 72 -11.34 -21.05 3.66
N GLU A 73 -10.56 -22.09 4.01
CA GLU A 73 -11.05 -23.46 4.16
C GLU A 73 -12.16 -23.57 5.21
N ARG A 74 -12.18 -22.69 6.22
CA ARG A 74 -13.26 -22.61 7.22
C ARG A 74 -14.62 -22.28 6.60
N VAL A 75 -14.65 -21.63 5.44
CA VAL A 75 -15.88 -21.37 4.68
C VAL A 75 -16.21 -22.59 3.83
N HIS A 76 -15.31 -22.96 2.92
CA HIS A 76 -15.42 -24.16 2.08
C HIS A 76 -14.09 -24.41 1.31
N PRO A 77 -13.65 -25.67 1.12
CA PRO A 77 -12.38 -25.97 0.43
C PRO A 77 -12.32 -25.46 -1.03
N ARG A 78 -13.44 -25.52 -1.77
CA ARG A 78 -13.50 -24.93 -3.13
C ARG A 78 -13.45 -23.41 -3.13
N PHE A 79 -14.02 -22.78 -2.09
CA PHE A 79 -13.98 -21.33 -1.94
C PHE A 79 -12.55 -20.88 -1.66
N ALA A 80 -11.84 -21.58 -0.77
CA ALA A 80 -10.43 -21.30 -0.47
C ALA A 80 -9.56 -21.29 -1.72
N LEU A 81 -9.66 -22.33 -2.55
CA LEU A 81 -8.90 -22.42 -3.79
C LEU A 81 -9.24 -21.27 -4.76
N LEU A 82 -10.53 -21.03 -5.03
CA LEU A 82 -10.95 -19.99 -5.97
C LEU A 82 -10.54 -18.59 -5.47
N PHE A 83 -10.77 -18.31 -4.19
CA PHE A 83 -10.50 -17.02 -3.57
C PHE A 83 -9.00 -16.73 -3.52
N SER A 84 -8.17 -17.70 -3.14
CA SER A 84 -6.71 -17.54 -3.17
C SER A 84 -6.19 -17.29 -4.58
N ILE A 85 -6.70 -17.98 -5.60
CA ILE A 85 -6.34 -17.72 -7.01
C ILE A 85 -6.69 -16.28 -7.40
N ILE A 86 -7.91 -15.84 -7.10
CA ILE A 86 -8.38 -14.48 -7.41
C ILE A 86 -7.49 -13.45 -6.73
N ILE A 87 -7.21 -13.60 -5.43
CA ILE A 87 -6.36 -12.67 -4.69
C ILE A 87 -4.95 -12.60 -5.28
N TYR A 88 -4.32 -13.74 -5.56
CA TYR A 88 -2.99 -13.74 -6.16
C TYR A 88 -2.97 -13.11 -7.55
N LEU A 89 -4.02 -13.33 -8.33
CA LEU A 89 -4.16 -12.73 -9.66
C LEU A 89 -4.38 -11.21 -9.59
N CYS A 90 -5.19 -10.75 -8.62
CA CYS A 90 -5.40 -9.33 -8.34
C CYS A 90 -4.12 -8.63 -7.88
N ILE A 91 -3.38 -9.21 -6.94
CA ILE A 91 -2.14 -8.60 -6.42
C ILE A 91 -1.03 -8.62 -7.46
N GLY A 92 -0.89 -9.72 -8.21
CA GLY A 92 0.13 -9.86 -9.23
C GLY A 92 -0.26 -9.16 -10.54
N PRO A 93 -0.59 -9.92 -11.59
CA PRO A 93 -0.63 -9.39 -12.95
C PRO A 93 -1.85 -8.53 -13.27
N MET A 94 -2.99 -8.67 -12.59
CA MET A 94 -4.24 -8.04 -13.06
C MET A 94 -4.54 -6.66 -12.49
N LEU A 95 -4.27 -6.39 -11.21
CA LEU A 95 -4.69 -5.12 -10.59
C LEU A 95 -3.53 -4.35 -9.96
N ALA A 96 -2.89 -4.86 -8.91
CA ALA A 96 -1.99 -4.03 -8.10
C ALA A 96 -0.69 -3.65 -8.84
N ILE A 97 -0.03 -4.58 -9.54
CA ILE A 97 1.19 -4.23 -10.30
C ILE A 97 0.87 -3.25 -11.46
N PRO A 98 -0.12 -3.50 -12.34
CA PRO A 98 -0.46 -2.51 -13.38
C PRO A 98 -0.88 -1.16 -12.82
N ARG A 99 -1.64 -1.15 -11.71
CA ARG A 99 -2.08 0.08 -11.06
C ARG A 99 -0.92 0.88 -10.51
N THR A 100 0.04 0.25 -9.82
CA THR A 100 1.22 0.95 -9.29
C THR A 100 2.08 1.54 -10.40
N ALA A 101 2.21 0.87 -11.54
CA ALA A 101 2.87 1.41 -12.73
C ALA A 101 2.12 2.65 -13.27
N SER A 102 0.79 2.58 -13.38
CA SER A 102 -0.03 3.70 -13.83
C SER A 102 0.03 4.90 -12.87
N THR A 103 -0.01 4.67 -11.55
CA THR A 103 0.15 5.75 -10.57
C THR A 103 1.55 6.36 -10.59
N SER A 104 2.58 5.56 -10.87
CA SER A 104 3.95 6.06 -11.01
C SER A 104 4.08 6.95 -12.25
N TYR A 105 3.42 6.58 -13.34
CA TYR A 105 3.35 7.42 -14.54
C TYR A 105 2.61 8.74 -14.26
N SER A 106 1.50 8.72 -13.52
CA SER A 106 0.78 9.97 -13.18
C SER A 106 1.61 10.93 -12.33
N MET A 107 2.58 10.47 -11.56
CA MET A 107 3.50 11.36 -10.83
C MET A 107 4.52 12.02 -11.77
N PHE A 108 4.76 11.45 -12.96
CA PHE A 108 5.59 12.03 -14.00
C PHE A 108 4.82 13.04 -14.88
N SER A 109 3.54 13.32 -14.56
CA SER A 109 2.67 14.19 -15.35
C SER A 109 3.25 15.57 -15.57
N PHE A 110 3.94 16.15 -14.57
CA PHE A 110 4.63 17.44 -14.68
C PHE A 110 5.60 17.54 -15.88
N LEU A 111 6.23 16.42 -16.26
CA LEU A 111 7.14 16.35 -17.42
C LEU A 111 6.40 16.03 -18.72
N THR A 112 5.22 15.41 -18.65
CA THR A 112 4.42 15.02 -19.83
C THR A 112 3.30 16.00 -20.19
N ASP A 113 2.92 16.93 -19.31
CA ASP A 113 1.90 17.95 -19.58
C ASP A 113 2.33 18.87 -20.74
N HIS A 114 3.64 19.11 -20.90
CA HIS A 114 4.19 19.87 -22.03
C HIS A 114 4.10 19.13 -23.38
N LEU A 115 3.78 17.83 -23.37
CA LEU A 115 3.68 16.96 -24.56
C LEU A 115 2.23 16.74 -25.02
N GLU A 116 1.23 17.28 -24.30
CA GLU A 116 -0.19 16.98 -24.51
C GLU A 116 -0.70 17.44 -25.90
N ASN A 117 -0.12 18.50 -26.46
CA ASN A 117 -0.50 19.06 -27.76
C ASN A 117 0.35 18.56 -28.95
N GLN A 118 1.26 17.61 -28.74
CA GLN A 118 2.12 17.10 -29.81
C GLN A 118 1.65 15.72 -30.30
N THR A 119 1.37 15.63 -31.59
CA THR A 119 1.06 14.37 -32.28
C THR A 119 2.17 14.04 -33.26
N ILE A 120 2.73 12.83 -33.17
CA ILE A 120 3.66 12.29 -34.15
C ILE A 120 2.97 11.12 -34.83
N PHE A 121 2.91 11.11 -36.16
CA PHE A 121 2.30 10.01 -36.94
C PHE A 121 0.83 9.69 -36.56
N SER A 122 0.02 10.72 -36.27
CA SER A 122 -1.40 10.58 -35.87
C SER A 122 -1.64 9.79 -34.57
N VAL A 123 -0.58 9.51 -33.80
CA VAL A 123 -0.66 8.91 -32.46
C VAL A 123 -0.40 10.01 -31.42
N PRO A 124 -1.22 10.11 -30.36
CA PRO A 124 -0.97 11.07 -29.29
C PRO A 124 0.34 10.72 -28.58
N MET A 125 1.24 11.69 -28.45
CA MET A 125 2.56 11.48 -27.83
C MET A 125 2.46 11.03 -26.37
N THR A 126 1.34 11.35 -25.71
CA THR A 126 0.98 10.85 -24.38
C THR A 126 0.82 9.32 -24.35
N LEU A 127 0.27 8.70 -25.40
CA LEU A 127 0.15 7.24 -25.49
C LEU A 127 1.52 6.58 -25.68
N LEU A 128 2.37 7.14 -26.54
CA LEU A 128 3.75 6.66 -26.73
C LEU A 128 4.56 6.77 -25.44
N ALA A 129 4.45 7.90 -24.73
CA ALA A 129 5.10 8.10 -23.44
C ALA A 129 4.62 7.08 -22.39
N ARG A 130 3.32 6.80 -22.33
CA ARG A 130 2.74 5.76 -21.45
C ARG A 130 3.28 4.38 -21.75
N ILE A 131 3.31 3.99 -23.03
CA ILE A 131 3.82 2.67 -23.44
C ILE A 131 5.31 2.54 -23.10
N LEU A 132 6.11 3.56 -23.44
CA LEU A 132 7.54 3.57 -23.17
C LEU A 132 7.82 3.51 -21.66
N PHE A 133 7.13 4.34 -20.87
CA PHE A 133 7.27 4.32 -19.42
C PHE A 133 6.91 2.96 -18.83
N SER A 134 5.78 2.38 -19.25
CA SER A 134 5.35 1.06 -18.80
C SER A 134 6.41 0.00 -19.13
N LEU A 135 6.93 -0.02 -20.36
CA LEU A 135 7.95 -0.97 -20.79
C LEU A 135 9.23 -0.85 -19.95
N VAL A 136 9.71 0.38 -19.73
CA VAL A 136 10.89 0.65 -18.88
C VAL A 136 10.62 0.26 -17.42
N PHE A 137 9.45 0.60 -16.89
CA PHE A 137 9.06 0.30 -15.52
C PHE A 137 9.01 -1.22 -15.27
N PHE A 138 8.32 -1.97 -16.13
CA PHE A 138 8.23 -3.42 -16.01
C PHE A 138 9.56 -4.13 -16.29
N ALA A 139 10.38 -3.62 -17.22
CA ALA A 139 11.73 -4.14 -17.42
C ALA A 139 12.61 -3.94 -16.18
N ALA A 140 12.62 -2.73 -15.60
CA ALA A 140 13.35 -2.42 -14.37
C ALA A 140 12.85 -3.28 -13.20
N ALA A 141 11.53 -3.30 -12.96
CA ALA A 141 10.92 -4.13 -11.93
C ALA A 141 11.25 -5.62 -12.10
N GLY A 142 11.19 -6.13 -13.34
CA GLY A 142 11.53 -7.51 -13.67
C GLY A 142 13.01 -7.84 -13.43
N THR A 143 13.93 -6.93 -13.75
CA THR A 143 15.37 -7.14 -13.46
C THR A 143 15.69 -7.17 -11.96
N ILE A 144 14.98 -6.37 -11.16
CA ILE A 144 15.13 -6.36 -9.70
C ILE A 144 14.51 -7.64 -9.11
N ALA A 145 13.33 -8.04 -9.58
CA ALA A 145 12.64 -9.26 -9.13
C ALA A 145 13.45 -10.54 -9.37
N LYS A 146 14.29 -10.59 -10.41
CA LYS A 146 15.22 -11.70 -10.68
C LYS A 146 16.32 -11.86 -9.61
N ARG A 147 16.52 -10.88 -8.73
CA ARG A 147 17.53 -10.92 -7.65
C ARG A 147 16.85 -10.86 -6.27
N PRO A 148 16.19 -11.95 -5.82
CA PRO A 148 15.41 -11.98 -4.58
C PRO A 148 16.26 -11.69 -3.33
N GLU A 149 17.55 -12.04 -3.35
CA GLU A 149 18.48 -11.74 -2.25
C GLU A 149 18.62 -10.22 -2.01
N ARG A 150 18.63 -9.42 -3.08
CA ARG A 150 18.71 -7.96 -2.98
C ARG A 150 17.36 -7.31 -2.69
N LEU A 151 16.25 -8.01 -2.92
CA LEU A 151 14.92 -7.46 -2.72
C LEU A 151 14.67 -7.11 -1.24
N LYS A 152 15.07 -7.99 -0.32
CA LYS A 152 14.97 -7.76 1.13
C LYS A 152 15.80 -6.55 1.58
N ASP A 153 17.04 -6.46 1.10
CA ASP A 153 17.94 -5.34 1.41
C ASP A 153 17.44 -4.02 0.82
N ILE A 154 16.90 -4.04 -0.40
CA ILE A 154 16.34 -2.85 -1.04
C ILE A 154 15.09 -2.37 -0.30
N LEU A 155 14.14 -3.26 0.02
CA LEU A 155 12.94 -2.89 0.78
C LEU A 155 13.31 -2.35 2.16
N GLY A 156 14.00 -3.16 2.98
CA GLY A 156 14.25 -2.80 4.37
C GLY A 156 15.23 -1.64 4.55
N LYS A 157 16.40 -1.70 3.89
CA LYS A 157 17.52 -0.79 4.15
C LYS A 157 17.47 0.48 3.32
N ARG A 158 16.84 0.46 2.14
CA ARG A 158 16.85 1.59 1.19
C ARG A 158 15.50 2.25 1.01
N MET A 159 14.43 1.49 0.85
CA MET A 159 13.08 2.05 0.69
C MET A 159 12.60 2.70 1.98
N THR A 160 12.66 2.01 3.13
CA THR A 160 12.23 2.59 4.41
C THR A 160 12.79 4.00 4.69
N PRO A 161 14.12 4.25 4.68
CA PRO A 161 14.63 5.60 4.93
C PRO A 161 14.24 6.58 3.83
N LEU A 162 14.18 6.15 2.56
CA LEU A 162 13.74 7.00 1.45
C LEU A 162 12.29 7.46 1.64
N LEU A 163 11.39 6.55 2.03
CA LEU A 163 9.99 6.88 2.27
C LEU A 163 9.82 7.80 3.48
N LEU A 164 10.57 7.58 4.58
CA LEU A 164 10.55 8.49 5.73
C LEU A 164 11.05 9.90 5.37
N ILE A 165 12.13 10.01 4.60
CA ILE A 165 12.63 11.30 4.09
C ILE A 165 11.58 11.97 3.19
N LEU A 166 10.91 11.20 2.34
CA LEU A 166 9.86 11.71 1.46
C LEU A 166 8.67 12.26 2.26
N ILE A 167 8.19 11.52 3.27
CA ILE A 167 7.12 11.99 4.18
C ILE A 167 7.55 13.28 4.87
N PHE A 168 8.77 13.32 5.41
CA PHE A 168 9.29 14.49 6.12
C PHE A 168 9.40 15.71 5.19
N THR A 169 9.87 15.51 3.96
CA THR A 169 9.96 16.56 2.94
C THR A 169 8.56 17.04 2.53
N LEU A 170 7.60 16.13 2.34
CA LEU A 170 6.23 16.48 1.96
C LEU A 170 5.53 17.25 3.08
N PHE A 171 5.75 16.85 4.34
CA PHE A 171 5.24 17.53 5.51
C PHE A 171 5.82 18.94 5.66
N THR A 172 7.13 19.10 5.55
CA THR A 172 7.78 20.42 5.63
C THR A 172 7.37 21.32 4.46
N ALA A 173 7.35 20.79 3.23
CA ALA A 173 6.87 21.53 2.07
C ALA A 173 5.42 21.98 2.22
N SER A 174 4.53 21.12 2.73
CA SER A 174 3.13 21.49 2.98
C SER A 174 2.98 22.56 4.05
N LEU A 175 3.85 22.56 5.08
CA LEU A 175 3.81 23.57 6.15
C LEU A 175 4.24 24.96 5.67
N PHE A 176 5.21 25.05 4.75
CA PHE A 176 5.79 26.32 4.31
C PHE A 176 5.21 26.86 2.99
N HIS A 177 4.72 26.01 2.09
CA HIS A 177 4.28 26.43 0.75
C HIS A 177 2.76 26.38 0.53
N LEU A 178 1.97 25.74 1.40
CA LEU A 178 0.53 25.65 1.20
C LEU A 178 -0.18 26.84 1.86
N PRO A 179 -0.87 27.72 1.11
CA PRO A 179 -1.66 28.78 1.72
C PRO A 179 -2.75 28.16 2.59
N LEU A 180 -2.83 28.60 3.86
CA LEU A 180 -3.80 28.14 4.87
C LEU A 180 -5.26 28.51 4.55
N THR A 181 -5.54 29.04 3.35
CA THR A 181 -6.90 29.22 2.87
C THR A 181 -7.59 27.87 2.85
N SER A 182 -8.55 27.69 3.75
CA SER A 182 -9.39 26.51 3.88
C SER A 182 -9.91 26.15 2.49
N SER A 183 -9.35 25.10 1.89
CA SER A 183 -9.83 24.65 0.58
C SER A 183 -11.31 24.32 0.75
N VAL A 184 -12.13 24.91 -0.11
CA VAL A 184 -13.57 24.62 -0.17
C VAL A 184 -13.70 23.11 -0.25
N THR A 185 -14.44 22.52 0.68
CA THR A 185 -14.71 21.09 0.72
C THR A 185 -15.25 20.65 -0.62
N THR A 186 -14.58 19.70 -1.27
CA THR A 186 -15.12 19.14 -2.51
C THR A 186 -16.48 18.51 -2.22
N ALA A 187 -17.47 18.67 -3.09
CA ALA A 187 -18.85 18.18 -2.88
C ALA A 187 -18.96 16.70 -2.45
N ALA A 188 -17.98 15.87 -2.80
CA ALA A 188 -17.88 14.46 -2.37
C ALA A 188 -17.59 14.29 -0.86
N TYR A 189 -16.81 15.20 -0.27
CA TYR A 189 -16.49 15.21 1.16
C TYR A 189 -17.53 15.97 2.00
N GLU A 190 -18.36 16.82 1.39
CA GLU A 190 -19.45 17.51 2.09
C GLU A 190 -20.60 16.57 2.48
N LYS A 191 -20.95 15.62 1.61
CA LYS A 191 -22.07 14.69 1.86
C LYS A 191 -21.73 13.55 2.80
N SER A 192 -20.53 12.97 2.68
CA SER A 192 -20.14 11.79 3.44
C SER A 192 -18.61 11.69 3.57
N PRO A 193 -17.97 12.54 4.40
CA PRO A 193 -16.51 12.59 4.52
C PRO A 193 -15.93 11.25 4.99
N PHE A 194 -16.61 10.59 5.93
CA PHE A 194 -16.21 9.28 6.45
C PHE A 194 -16.21 8.18 5.37
N LEU A 195 -17.31 8.03 4.61
CA LEU A 195 -17.42 6.99 3.58
C LEU A 195 -16.43 7.21 2.44
N LYS A 196 -16.20 8.47 2.07
CA LYS A 196 -15.19 8.81 1.07
C LYS A 196 -13.80 8.45 1.58
N GLY A 197 -13.46 8.84 2.81
CA GLY A 197 -12.21 8.46 3.46
C GLY A 197 -12.01 6.94 3.55
N PHE A 198 -13.06 6.20 3.92
CA PHE A 198 -13.05 4.74 3.93
C PHE A 198 -12.74 4.15 2.55
N THR A 199 -13.36 4.70 1.50
CA THR A 199 -13.12 4.25 0.12
C THR A 199 -11.69 4.55 -0.34
N GLU A 200 -11.15 5.72 -0.01
CA GLU A 200 -9.75 6.07 -0.30
C GLU A 200 -8.77 5.15 0.48
N GLY A 201 -9.11 4.80 1.72
CA GLY A 201 -8.34 3.84 2.51
C GLY A 201 -8.39 2.42 1.92
N TYR A 202 -9.55 1.97 1.45
CA TYR A 202 -9.69 0.70 0.74
C TYR A 202 -8.86 0.66 -0.54
N GLN A 203 -8.78 1.80 -1.22
CA GLN A 203 -7.98 1.98 -2.41
C GLN A 203 -6.47 1.90 -2.16
N THR A 204 -5.95 1.86 -0.93
CA THR A 204 -4.52 1.56 -0.72
C THR A 204 -4.20 0.10 -1.06
N MET A 205 -5.20 -0.78 -1.11
CA MET A 205 -5.09 -2.23 -1.35
C MET A 205 -4.32 -2.99 -0.24
N ASP A 206 -3.99 -2.33 0.87
CA ASP A 206 -3.24 -2.94 1.97
C ASP A 206 -3.98 -4.11 2.62
N THR A 207 -5.31 -4.08 2.63
CA THR A 207 -6.11 -5.18 3.19
C THR A 207 -5.96 -6.46 2.38
N MET A 208 -5.90 -6.35 1.05
CA MET A 208 -5.66 -7.50 0.18
C MET A 208 -4.22 -8.00 0.31
N ALA A 209 -3.25 -7.07 0.39
CA ALA A 209 -1.86 -7.41 0.63
C ALA A 209 -1.65 -8.11 1.98
N ALA A 210 -2.36 -7.69 3.02
CA ALA A 210 -2.30 -8.27 4.36
C ALA A 210 -2.72 -9.74 4.38
N MET A 211 -3.72 -10.10 3.57
CA MET A 211 -4.17 -11.49 3.45
C MET A 211 -3.10 -12.41 2.85
N VAL A 212 -2.25 -11.89 1.96
CA VAL A 212 -1.16 -12.66 1.34
C VAL A 212 0.12 -12.60 2.16
N PHE A 213 0.55 -11.42 2.59
CA PHE A 213 1.79 -11.24 3.34
C PHE A 213 1.67 -11.65 4.81
N GLY A 214 0.45 -11.83 5.33
CA GLY A 214 0.22 -12.31 6.70
C GLY A 214 0.93 -13.63 7.02
N ILE A 215 1.10 -14.50 6.03
CA ILE A 215 1.84 -15.76 6.23
C ILE A 215 3.35 -15.52 6.38
N VAL A 216 3.92 -14.55 5.66
CA VAL A 216 5.36 -14.20 5.76
C VAL A 216 5.67 -13.66 7.16
N ILE A 217 4.75 -12.87 7.71
CA ILE A 217 4.85 -12.31 9.06
C ILE A 217 4.74 -13.43 10.11
N ALA A 218 3.77 -14.33 9.95
CA ALA A 218 3.62 -15.48 10.83
C ALA A 218 4.87 -16.38 10.85
N VAL A 219 5.48 -16.61 9.68
CA VAL A 219 6.72 -17.40 9.55
C VAL A 219 7.91 -16.68 10.21
N ASN A 220 8.05 -15.37 10.03
CA ASN A 220 9.11 -14.59 10.69
C ASN A 220 8.95 -14.55 12.22
N ILE A 221 7.73 -14.39 12.74
CA ILE A 221 7.46 -14.42 14.19
C ILE A 221 7.72 -15.83 14.77
N ARG A 222 7.38 -16.89 14.03
CA ARG A 222 7.73 -18.27 14.42
C ARG A 222 9.23 -18.51 14.45
N ALA A 223 9.97 -17.95 13.50
CA ALA A 223 11.43 -18.04 13.46
C ALA A 223 12.10 -17.35 14.66
N LEU A 224 11.43 -16.37 15.29
CA LEU A 224 11.87 -15.71 16.52
C LEU A 224 11.52 -16.47 17.81
N GLY A 225 10.95 -17.68 17.69
CA GLY A 225 10.73 -18.61 18.80
C GLY A 225 9.33 -18.57 19.43
N VAL A 226 8.37 -17.85 18.84
CA VAL A 226 6.96 -17.85 19.26
C VAL A 226 6.20 -18.92 18.45
N GLN A 227 5.95 -20.08 19.08
CA GLN A 227 5.30 -21.21 18.41
C GLN A 227 3.76 -21.23 18.54
N ASP A 228 3.19 -20.41 19.42
CA ASP A 228 1.74 -20.37 19.66
C ASP A 228 1.04 -19.40 18.70
N ASN A 229 0.08 -19.89 17.92
CA ASN A 229 -0.71 -19.12 16.97
C ASN A 229 -1.49 -17.96 17.61
N ASN A 230 -1.91 -18.09 18.87
CA ASN A 230 -2.56 -16.99 19.59
C ASN A 230 -1.54 -15.92 20.01
N ALA A 231 -0.33 -16.32 20.40
CA ALA A 231 0.74 -15.38 20.73
C ALA A 231 1.25 -14.64 19.48
N ILE A 232 1.33 -15.32 18.32
CA ILE A 232 1.69 -14.67 17.05
C ILE A 232 0.68 -13.57 16.70
N ALA A 233 -0.63 -13.83 16.85
CA ALA A 233 -1.66 -12.83 16.55
C ALA A 233 -1.61 -11.61 17.49
N VAL A 234 -1.29 -11.81 18.77
CA VAL A 234 -1.14 -10.72 19.74
C VAL A 234 0.13 -9.91 19.48
N GLU A 235 1.23 -10.54 19.12
CA GLU A 235 2.51 -9.86 18.81
C GLU A 235 2.52 -9.19 17.42
N THR A 236 1.47 -9.41 16.61
CA THR A 236 1.27 -8.76 15.31
C THR A 236 0.52 -7.42 15.43
N ILE A 237 -0.24 -7.23 16.51
CA ILE A 237 -1.06 -6.04 16.79
C ILE A 237 -0.26 -5.08 17.66
#